data_AF-A0A976QJB9-F1
#
_entry.id   AF-A0A976QJB9-F1
#
_cell.length_a   1.000
_cell.length_b   1.000
_cell.length_c   1.000
_cell.angle_alpha   90.00
_cell.angle_beta   90.00
_cell.angle_gamma   90.00
#
_symmetry.space_group_name_H-M   'P 1'
#
loop_
_entity.id
_entity.type
_entity.pdbx_description
1 polymer ?
#
loop_
_entity_poly.entity_id
_entity_poly.type
_entity_poly.pdbx_seq_one_letter_code
_entity_poly.pdbx_strand_id
1 'polypeptide(L)'
;QKSRAEMVCNSILTEIGTGNIRPVEMSFEGIAGQEFLQSVREARMIVSAGAAGVVLLNESIRKQAHNAVVMVDLNAVPPSGIEGISPLNKASSLDSAYAYGAMGVGGIKMRIHRASIERLFQSNDAVLDAEEILGIGEELEAAQNP
;
A
#
# COMPACT_ATOMS: atom_id res chain seq x y z
N GLN A 1 -13.73 4.95 -13.47
CA GLN A 1 -12.89 4.84 -12.26
C GLN A 1 -12.00 6.06 -12.09
N LYS A 2 -11.44 6.62 -13.18
CA LYS A 2 -10.63 7.85 -13.18
C LYS A 2 -11.24 9.05 -12.43
N SER A 3 -12.52 9.36 -12.63
CA SER A 3 -13.19 10.47 -11.92
C SER A 3 -13.24 10.31 -10.40
N ARG A 4 -13.31 9.07 -9.88
CA ARG A 4 -13.24 8.80 -8.44
C ARG A 4 -11.82 9.01 -7.91
N ALA A 5 -10.82 8.56 -8.65
CA ALA A 5 -9.42 8.78 -8.30
C ALA A 5 -9.06 10.28 -8.29
N GLU A 6 -9.58 11.06 -9.24
CA GLU A 6 -9.44 12.52 -9.28
C GLU A 6 -10.01 13.18 -8.02
N MET A 7 -11.23 12.80 -7.61
CA MET A 7 -11.83 13.34 -6.38
C MET A 7 -10.97 13.02 -5.15
N VAL A 8 -10.48 11.77 -5.02
CA VAL A 8 -9.62 11.38 -3.90
C VAL A 8 -8.30 12.15 -3.90
N CYS A 9 -7.65 12.30 -5.06
CA CYS A 9 -6.40 13.08 -5.16
C CYS A 9 -6.62 14.53 -4.71
N ASN A 10 -7.73 15.15 -5.11
CA ASN A 10 -8.06 16.52 -4.70
C ASN A 10 -8.33 16.62 -3.19
N SER A 11 -9.03 15.64 -2.60
CA SER A 11 -9.25 15.59 -1.15
C SER A 11 -7.93 15.50 -0.39
N ILE A 12 -7.04 14.58 -0.80
CA ILE A 12 -5.73 14.43 -0.16
C ILE A 12 -4.93 15.73 -0.29
N LEU A 13 -4.84 16.32 -1.48
CA LEU A 13 -4.13 17.58 -1.69
C LEU A 13 -4.68 18.74 -0.84
N THR A 14 -6.00 18.76 -0.60
CA THR A 14 -6.64 19.75 0.28
C THR A 14 -6.19 19.59 1.73
N GLU A 15 -5.97 18.35 2.17
CA GLU A 15 -5.58 18.02 3.54
C GLU A 15 -4.08 18.23 3.78
N ILE A 16 -3.23 17.75 2.88
CA ILE A 16 -1.77 17.83 3.05
C ILE A 16 -1.15 19.15 2.55
N GLY A 17 -1.88 19.92 1.76
CA GLY A 17 -1.51 21.24 1.22
C GLY A 17 -0.35 21.28 0.20
N THR A 18 0.47 20.22 0.12
CA THR A 18 1.64 20.13 -0.76
C THR A 18 1.86 18.71 -1.26
N GLY A 19 2.42 18.55 -2.47
CA GLY A 19 2.77 17.25 -3.02
C GLY A 19 2.41 17.11 -4.50
N ASN A 20 2.97 16.10 -5.15
CA ASN A 20 2.64 15.74 -6.53
C ASN A 20 1.76 14.49 -6.52
N ILE A 21 0.45 14.70 -6.36
CA ILE A 21 -0.54 13.64 -6.37
C ILE A 21 -1.30 13.72 -7.69
N ARG A 22 -1.30 12.62 -8.44
CA ARG A 22 -2.06 12.51 -9.69
C ARG A 22 -2.77 11.17 -9.79
N PRO A 23 -4.00 11.15 -10.33
CA PRO A 23 -4.69 9.92 -10.64
C PRO A 23 -4.14 9.34 -11.94
N VAL A 24 -3.88 8.04 -11.95
CA VAL A 24 -3.45 7.30 -13.15
C VAL A 24 -4.41 6.13 -13.35
N GLU A 25 -4.98 6.03 -14.54
CA GLU A 25 -5.87 4.94 -14.89
C GLU A 25 -5.07 3.71 -15.33
N MET A 26 -5.39 2.56 -14.76
CA MET A 26 -4.85 1.30 -15.25
C MET A 26 -5.42 0.98 -16.62
N SER A 27 -4.55 1.01 -17.63
CA SER A 27 -4.86 0.61 -19.00
C SER A 27 -3.66 -0.12 -19.58
N PHE A 28 -3.92 -1.00 -20.54
CA PHE A 28 -2.89 -1.70 -21.32
C PHE A 28 -2.72 -1.10 -22.72
N GLU A 29 -3.60 -0.19 -23.12
CA GLU A 29 -3.68 0.35 -24.48
C GLU A 29 -3.71 1.88 -24.49
N GLY A 30 -3.26 2.44 -25.61
CA GLY A 30 -3.30 3.88 -25.87
C GLY A 30 -2.44 4.72 -24.92
N ILE A 31 -2.75 6.01 -24.87
CA ILE A 31 -2.01 7.00 -24.08
C ILE A 31 -2.12 6.69 -22.57
N ALA A 32 -3.29 6.25 -22.12
CA ALA A 32 -3.51 5.88 -20.73
C ALA A 32 -2.62 4.71 -20.30
N GLY A 33 -2.42 3.71 -21.17
CA GLY A 33 -1.51 2.60 -20.87
C GLY A 33 -0.05 3.01 -20.80
N GLN A 34 0.37 3.96 -21.64
CA GLN A 34 1.73 4.53 -21.56
C GLN A 34 1.95 5.31 -20.25
N GLU A 35 0.96 6.09 -19.81
CA GLU A 35 1.03 6.82 -18.54
C GLU A 35 1.07 5.86 -17.33
N PHE A 36 0.26 4.80 -17.36
CA PHE A 36 0.27 3.76 -16.33
C PHE A 36 1.63 3.06 -16.24
N LEU A 37 2.16 2.58 -17.37
CA LEU A 37 3.48 1.93 -17.40
C LEU A 37 4.59 2.88 -16.97
N GLN A 38 4.51 4.16 -17.35
CA GLN A 38 5.48 5.16 -16.90
C GLN A 38 5.45 5.33 -15.38
N SER A 39 4.26 5.40 -14.79
CA SER A 39 4.10 5.50 -13.33
C SER A 39 4.65 4.27 -12.61
N VAL A 40 4.44 3.07 -13.17
CA VAL A 40 5.04 1.83 -12.64
C VAL A 40 6.56 1.85 -12.72
N ARG A 41 7.13 2.33 -13.84
CA ARG A 41 8.58 2.43 -14.03
C ARG A 41 9.24 3.43 -13.09
N GLU A 42 8.59 4.55 -12.81
CA GLU A 42 9.11 5.62 -11.94
C GLU A 42 8.94 5.31 -10.44
N ALA A 43 8.00 4.42 -10.08
CA ALA A 43 7.67 4.12 -8.70
C ALA A 43 8.85 3.48 -7.95
N ARG A 44 9.20 4.05 -6.80
CA ARG A 44 10.12 3.44 -5.82
C ARG A 44 9.42 2.48 -4.86
N MET A 45 8.13 2.72 -4.61
CA MET A 45 7.27 1.87 -3.80
C MET A 45 5.96 1.67 -4.54
N ILE A 46 5.46 0.44 -4.54
CA ILE A 46 4.16 0.10 -5.12
C ILE A 46 3.32 -0.58 -4.05
N VAL A 47 2.10 -0.10 -3.84
CA VAL A 47 1.12 -0.72 -2.93
C VAL A 47 -0.13 -1.09 -3.74
N SER A 48 -0.40 -2.38 -3.86
CA SER A 48 -1.63 -2.92 -4.43
C SER A 48 -2.71 -2.97 -3.35
N ALA A 49 -3.68 -2.07 -3.47
CA ALA A 49 -4.86 -1.98 -2.61
C ALA A 49 -6.16 -2.21 -3.44
N GLY A 50 -6.08 -3.10 -4.43
CA GLY A 50 -7.21 -3.45 -5.30
C GLY A 50 -8.29 -4.26 -4.58
N ALA A 51 -9.41 -4.49 -5.27
CA ALA A 51 -10.45 -5.38 -4.79
C ALA A 51 -9.95 -6.82 -4.65
N ALA A 52 -10.58 -7.60 -3.78
CA ALA A 52 -10.25 -9.01 -3.56
C ALA A 52 -10.31 -9.82 -4.88
N GLY A 53 -9.27 -10.61 -5.14
CA GLY A 53 -9.17 -11.46 -6.33
C GLY A 53 -8.94 -10.70 -7.65
N VAL A 54 -8.56 -9.42 -7.60
CA VAL A 54 -8.26 -8.63 -8.81
C VAL A 54 -6.75 -8.47 -8.97
N VAL A 55 -6.23 -8.90 -10.13
CA VAL A 55 -4.84 -8.65 -10.53
C VAL A 55 -4.70 -7.22 -11.03
N LEU A 56 -3.83 -6.44 -10.40
CA LEU A 56 -3.48 -5.07 -10.78
C LEU A 56 -2.18 -5.05 -11.61
N LEU A 57 -1.15 -5.74 -11.13
CA LEU A 57 0.13 -5.85 -11.82
C LEU A 57 0.41 -7.32 -12.11
N ASN A 58 0.22 -7.71 -13.37
CA ASN A 58 0.72 -8.99 -13.84
C ASN A 58 2.26 -9.01 -13.90
N GLU A 59 2.85 -10.19 -14.06
CA GLU A 59 4.30 -10.37 -14.05
C GLU A 59 5.01 -9.51 -15.11
N SER A 60 4.42 -9.36 -16.29
CA SER A 60 4.98 -8.55 -17.38
C SER A 60 5.08 -7.06 -16.99
N ILE A 61 4.05 -6.50 -16.35
CA ILE A 61 4.08 -5.11 -15.85
C ILE A 61 4.98 -5.00 -14.62
N ARG A 62 4.87 -5.94 -13.68
CA ARG A 62 5.68 -5.93 -12.45
C ARG A 62 7.16 -5.87 -12.76
N LYS A 63 7.63 -6.67 -13.73
CA LYS A 63 9.04 -6.66 -14.16
C LYS A 63 9.50 -5.34 -14.77
N GLN A 64 8.58 -4.46 -15.18
CA GLN A 64 8.94 -3.11 -15.64
C GLN A 64 9.23 -2.15 -14.48
N ALA A 65 8.83 -2.45 -13.24
CA ALA A 65 9.06 -1.62 -12.06
C ALA A 65 10.53 -1.69 -11.55
N HIS A 66 11.48 -1.42 -12.43
CA HIS A 66 12.92 -1.53 -12.18
C HIS A 66 13.46 -0.60 -11.09
N ASN A 67 12.75 0.51 -10.80
CA ASN A 67 13.12 1.43 -9.73
C ASN A 67 12.46 1.09 -8.38
N ALA A 68 11.54 0.13 -8.36
CA ALA A 68 10.87 -0.27 -7.14
C ALA A 68 11.86 -0.97 -6.21
N VAL A 69 11.89 -0.51 -4.97
CA VAL A 69 12.66 -1.12 -3.87
C VAL A 69 11.75 -1.86 -2.90
N VAL A 70 10.44 -1.55 -2.89
CA VAL A 70 9.43 -2.21 -2.08
C VAL A 70 8.14 -2.38 -2.89
N MET A 71 7.54 -3.56 -2.80
CA MET A 71 6.21 -3.84 -3.34
C MET A 71 5.34 -4.49 -2.26
N VAL A 72 4.13 -3.97 -2.08
CA VAL A 72 3.18 -4.45 -1.08
C VAL A 72 1.91 -4.88 -1.79
N ASP A 73 1.41 -6.07 -1.51
CA ASP A 73 0.09 -6.51 -1.94
C ASP A 73 -0.81 -6.76 -0.72
N LEU A 74 -1.89 -5.98 -0.61
CA LEU A 74 -2.86 -6.10 0.47
C LEU A 74 -3.94 -7.14 0.18
N ASN A 75 -3.96 -7.71 -1.04
CA ASN A 75 -4.92 -8.75 -1.39
C ASN A 75 -4.52 -10.13 -0.82
N ALA A 76 -5.37 -10.68 0.04
CA ALA A 76 -5.22 -12.05 0.58
C ALA A 76 -6.01 -13.10 -0.22
N VAL A 77 -6.84 -12.68 -1.18
CA VAL A 77 -7.74 -13.55 -1.95
C VAL A 77 -7.14 -13.81 -3.33
N PRO A 78 -6.89 -15.08 -3.72
CA PRO A 78 -6.38 -15.39 -5.05
C PRO A 78 -7.32 -14.96 -6.19
N PRO A 79 -6.77 -14.52 -7.33
CA PRO A 79 -5.35 -14.26 -7.60
C PRO A 79 -4.83 -13.03 -6.84
N SER A 80 -3.52 -13.00 -6.56
CA SER A 80 -2.83 -11.85 -5.95
C SER A 80 -3.01 -10.58 -6.79
N GLY A 81 -3.03 -9.41 -6.13
CA GLY A 81 -3.06 -8.12 -6.82
C GLY A 81 -1.76 -7.81 -7.56
N ILE A 82 -0.62 -8.23 -7.02
CA ILE A 82 0.66 -8.22 -7.73
C ILE A 82 1.09 -9.68 -7.91
N GLU A 83 1.17 -10.15 -9.15
CA GLU A 83 1.61 -11.51 -9.42
C GLU A 83 3.01 -11.74 -8.86
N GLY A 84 3.31 -12.96 -8.40
CA GLY A 84 4.59 -13.29 -7.75
C GLY A 84 4.70 -12.86 -6.28
N ILE A 85 3.78 -12.04 -5.76
CA ILE A 85 3.68 -11.77 -4.32
C ILE A 85 2.70 -12.76 -3.69
N SER A 86 3.22 -13.61 -2.79
CA SER A 86 2.43 -14.47 -1.92
C SER A 86 1.90 -13.67 -0.73
N PRO A 87 0.68 -13.95 -0.23
CA PRO A 87 0.17 -13.35 1.00
C PRO A 87 1.12 -13.48 2.20
N LEU A 88 1.98 -14.50 2.21
CA LEU A 88 2.94 -14.78 3.28
C LEU A 88 4.27 -14.03 3.14
N ASN A 89 4.52 -13.33 2.03
CA ASN A 89 5.78 -12.60 1.87
C ASN A 89 5.93 -11.55 2.97
N LYS A 90 7.12 -11.54 3.57
CA LYS A 90 7.51 -10.60 4.62
C LYS A 90 8.96 -10.23 4.37
N ALA A 91 9.18 -9.07 3.75
CA ALA A 91 10.49 -8.63 3.29
C ALA A 91 11.23 -9.69 2.44
N SER A 92 10.49 -10.42 1.61
CA SER A 92 11.08 -11.45 0.73
C SER A 92 11.63 -10.78 -0.53
N SER A 93 12.77 -11.23 -1.06
CA SER A 93 13.31 -10.71 -2.32
C SER A 93 12.39 -11.08 -3.49
N LEU A 94 12.00 -10.09 -4.31
CA LEU A 94 11.26 -10.28 -5.56
C LEU A 94 11.77 -9.28 -6.59
N ASP A 95 12.33 -9.78 -7.69
CA ASP A 95 13.02 -8.95 -8.70
C ASP A 95 14.09 -8.07 -8.03
N SER A 96 13.99 -6.74 -8.15
CA SER A 96 14.88 -5.77 -7.48
C SER A 96 14.34 -5.22 -6.15
N ALA A 97 13.18 -5.71 -5.68
CA ALA A 97 12.43 -5.15 -4.56
C ALA A 97 12.27 -6.14 -3.41
N TYR A 98 11.88 -5.62 -2.24
CA TYR A 98 11.33 -6.42 -1.14
C TYR A 98 9.80 -6.49 -1.27
N ALA A 99 9.28 -7.71 -1.28
CA ALA A 99 7.85 -8.00 -1.35
C ALA A 99 7.24 -8.21 0.05
N TYR A 100 6.06 -7.62 0.25
CA TYR A 100 5.20 -7.84 1.39
C TYR A 100 3.81 -8.26 0.92
N GLY A 101 3.32 -9.39 1.42
CA GLY A 101 1.97 -9.87 1.18
C GLY A 101 1.00 -9.47 2.29
N ALA A 102 -0.28 -9.74 2.05
CA ALA A 102 -1.37 -9.34 2.92
C ALA A 102 -1.26 -9.87 4.37
N MET A 103 -0.71 -11.06 4.60
CA MET A 103 -0.48 -11.59 5.95
C MET A 103 0.76 -10.97 6.60
N GLY A 104 1.79 -10.65 5.79
CA GLY A 104 2.96 -9.91 6.25
C GLY A 104 2.57 -8.54 6.83
N VAL A 105 1.67 -7.82 6.15
CA VAL A 105 1.10 -6.53 6.61
C VAL A 105 0.03 -6.76 7.69
N GLY A 106 -0.80 -7.78 7.54
CA GLY A 106 -1.91 -8.10 8.45
C GLY A 106 -1.44 -8.35 9.89
N GLY A 107 -0.27 -8.96 10.07
CA GLY A 107 0.30 -9.22 11.40
C GLY A 107 0.57 -7.94 12.20
N ILE A 108 1.26 -6.95 11.62
CA ILE A 108 1.49 -5.66 12.28
C ILE A 108 0.19 -4.87 12.45
N LYS A 109 -0.69 -4.88 11.43
CA LYS A 109 -2.02 -4.26 11.51
C LYS A 109 -2.82 -4.78 12.70
N MET A 110 -2.79 -6.09 12.96
CA MET A 110 -3.50 -6.70 14.10
C MET A 110 -2.91 -6.30 15.45
N ARG A 111 -1.58 -6.19 15.56
CA ARG A 111 -0.92 -5.68 16.78
C ARG A 111 -1.32 -4.24 17.06
N ILE A 112 -1.23 -3.37 16.06
CA ILE A 112 -1.64 -1.96 16.16
C ILE A 112 -3.11 -1.88 16.57
N HIS A 113 -4.00 -2.58 15.86
CA HIS A 113 -5.43 -2.55 16.15
C HIS A 113 -5.73 -2.97 17.60
N ARG A 114 -5.10 -4.02 18.10
CA ARG A 114 -5.25 -4.45 19.50
C ARG A 114 -4.79 -3.36 20.47
N ALA A 115 -3.59 -2.81 20.26
CA ALA A 115 -3.04 -1.76 21.11
C ALA A 115 -3.91 -0.48 21.08
N SER A 116 -4.48 -0.13 19.93
CA SER A 116 -5.45 0.97 19.80
C SER A 116 -6.68 0.74 20.67
N ILE A 117 -7.26 -0.46 20.66
CA ILE A 117 -8.41 -0.78 21.53
C ILE A 117 -8.02 -0.72 23.01
N GLU A 118 -6.85 -1.25 23.39
CA GLU A 118 -6.36 -1.16 24.77
C GLU A 118 -6.16 0.30 25.22
N ARG A 119 -5.70 1.19 24.33
CA ARG A 119 -5.51 2.63 24.59
C ARG A 119 -6.83 3.36 24.88
N LEU A 120 -7.91 2.98 24.21
CA LEU A 120 -9.24 3.57 24.44
C LEU A 120 -9.76 3.31 25.87
N PHE A 121 -9.29 2.26 26.54
CA PHE A 121 -9.65 1.99 27.94
C PHE A 121 -8.77 2.73 28.95
N GLN A 122 -7.74 3.46 28.50
CA GLN A 122 -6.85 4.22 29.37
C GLN A 122 -7.24 5.71 29.49
N SER A 123 -8.06 6.21 28.57
CA SER A 123 -8.53 7.60 28.57
C SER A 123 -9.90 7.70 27.89
N ASN A 124 -10.80 8.48 28.48
CA ASN A 124 -12.13 8.74 27.91
C ASN A 124 -12.11 9.80 26.80
N ASP A 125 -11.01 10.53 26.66
CA ASP A 125 -10.87 11.63 25.69
C ASP A 125 -9.99 11.24 24.50
N ALA A 126 -9.64 9.96 24.38
CA ALA A 126 -8.80 9.47 23.29
C ALA A 126 -9.55 9.49 21.96
N VAL A 127 -8.97 10.17 20.97
CA VAL A 127 -9.35 10.09 19.56
C VAL A 127 -8.17 9.43 18.84
N LEU A 128 -8.45 8.35 18.10
CA LEU A 128 -7.43 7.61 17.38
C LEU A 128 -7.75 7.66 15.88
N ASP A 129 -7.07 8.56 15.15
CA ASP A 129 -7.10 8.63 13.70
C ASP A 129 -5.76 8.11 13.12
N ALA A 130 -5.52 8.32 11.83
CA ALA A 130 -4.35 7.83 11.12
C ALA A 130 -3.03 8.18 11.82
N GLU A 131 -2.87 9.41 12.32
CA GLU A 131 -1.68 9.89 13.01
C GLU A 131 -1.44 9.17 14.34
N GLU A 132 -2.45 9.04 15.21
CA GLU A 132 -2.29 8.33 16.48
C GLU A 132 -2.07 6.82 16.26
N ILE A 133 -2.76 6.23 15.28
CA ILE A 133 -2.60 4.81 14.92
C ILE A 133 -1.19 4.55 14.36
N LEU A 134 -0.64 5.48 13.57
CA LEU A 134 0.74 5.42 13.11
C LEU A 134 1.71 5.47 14.29
N GLY A 135 1.52 6.40 15.22
CA GLY A 135 2.35 6.51 16.43
C GLY A 135 2.36 5.23 17.26
N ILE A 136 1.20 4.60 17.46
CA ILE A 136 1.12 3.27 18.10
C ILE A 136 1.94 2.22 17.32
N GLY A 137 1.90 2.26 15.99
CA GLY A 137 2.71 1.39 15.14
C GLY A 137 4.21 1.59 15.33
N GLU A 138 4.68 2.83 15.36
CA GLU A 138 6.09 3.17 15.58
C GLU A 138 6.57 2.72 16.96
N GLU A 139 5.77 2.93 18.01
CA GLU A 139 6.06 2.46 19.37
C GLU A 139 6.22 0.93 19.42
N LEU A 140 5.30 0.20 18.76
CA LEU A 140 5.31 -1.25 18.71
C LEU A 140 6.50 -1.83 17.93
N GLU A 141 6.97 -1.14 16.89
CA GLU A 141 8.15 -1.56 16.14
C GLU A 141 9.45 -1.24 16.89
N ALA A 142 9.54 -0.07 17.52
CA ALA A 142 10.68 0.29 18.36
C ALA A 142 10.87 -0.68 19.54
N ALA A 143 9.77 -1.15 20.14
CA ALA A 143 9.83 -2.15 21.22
C ALA A 143 10.32 -3.54 20.75
N GLN A 144 10.27 -3.85 19.44
CA GLN A 144 10.71 -5.14 18.88
C GLN A 144 12.16 -5.13 18.38
N ASN A 145 12.71 -3.95 18.07
CA ASN A 145 14.08 -3.75 17.61
C ASN A 145 14.76 -2.60 18.42
N PRO A 146 15.20 -2.86 19.66
CA PRO A 146 15.73 -1.85 20.57
C PRO A 146 17.11 -1.30 20.16
#